data_AF-A0A2W7MFJ3-F1
#
_entry.id   AF-A0A2W7MFJ3-F1
#
_cell.length_a   1.000
_cell.length_b   1.000
_cell.length_c   1.000
_cell.angle_alpha   90.00
_cell.angle_beta   90.00
_cell.angle_gamma   90.00
#
_symmetry.space_group_name_H-M   'P 1'
#
loop_
_entity.id
_entity.type
_entity.pdbx_description
1 polymer ?
#
loop_
_entity_poly.entity_id
_entity_poly.type
_entity_poly.pdbx_seq_one_letter_code
_entity_poly.pdbx_strand_id
1 'polypeptide(L)'
;MKIEQIFLYGLFIIGLLTILYVLFADAIEGLDAGIFNPTSILSFLLFICASGFFLLKLTNWNEEVVIIVALVISAILTFLLYFFVLVPLSSAEVSTAYTDQSLQGLV
;
A
#
# COMPACT_ATOMS: atom_id res chain seq x y z
N MET A 1 4.60 27.10 -1.26
CA MET A 1 3.85 26.08 -0.50
C MET A 1 4.80 25.49 0.52
N LYS A 2 4.40 25.32 1.79
CA LYS A 2 5.29 24.69 2.80
C LYS A 2 5.43 23.20 2.51
N ILE A 3 6.59 22.60 2.80
CA ILE A 3 6.82 21.16 2.61
C ILE A 3 5.77 20.31 3.34
N GLU A 4 5.37 20.74 4.54
CA GLU A 4 4.30 20.11 5.32
C GLU A 4 2.98 20.01 4.53
N GLN A 5 2.61 21.05 3.78
CA GLN A 5 1.40 21.06 2.97
C GLN A 5 1.51 20.10 1.77
N ILE A 6 2.71 19.92 1.21
CA ILE A 6 2.96 18.94 0.15
C ILE A 6 2.66 17.53 0.67
N PHE A 7 3.21 17.18 1.83
CA PHE A 7 2.96 15.90 2.48
C PHE A 7 1.47 15.71 2.82
N LEU A 8 0.80 16.74 3.32
CA LEU A 8 -0.62 16.69 3.66
C LEU A 8 -1.52 16.51 2.43
N TYR A 9 -1.33 17.32 1.38
CA TYR A 9 -2.11 17.18 0.15
C TYR A 9 -1.82 15.85 -0.56
N GLY A 10 -0.56 15.42 -0.57
CA GLY A 10 -0.17 14.10 -1.04
C GLY A 10 -0.91 12.99 -0.27
N LEU A 11 -0.99 13.09 1.06
CA LEU A 11 -1.71 12.12 1.89
C LEU A 11 -3.18 12.01 1.51
N PHE A 12 -3.87 13.14 1.31
CA PHE A 12 -5.27 13.13 0.90
C PHE A 12 -5.47 12.59 -0.52
N ILE A 13 -4.66 13.04 -1.48
CA ILE A 13 -4.77 12.62 -2.88
C ILE A 13 -4.52 11.12 -3.00
N ILE A 14 -3.44 10.63 -2.38
CA ILE A 14 -3.05 9.22 -2.46
C ILE A 14 -3.98 8.36 -1.63
N GLY A 15 -4.43 8.81 -0.47
CA GLY A 15 -5.47 8.14 0.30
C GLY A 15 -6.76 7.96 -0.50
N LEU A 16 -7.19 9.01 -1.22
CA LEU A 16 -8.37 8.95 -2.07
C LEU A 16 -8.16 8.03 -3.28
N LEU A 17 -7.00 8.08 -3.93
CA LEU A 17 -6.63 7.16 -5.01
C LEU A 17 -6.62 5.71 -4.53
N THR A 18 -6.12 5.43 -3.32
CA THR A 18 -6.14 4.09 -2.72
C THR A 18 -7.56 3.60 -2.49
N ILE A 19 -8.46 4.44 -1.98
CA ILE A 19 -9.87 4.07 -1.80
C ILE A 19 -10.51 3.77 -3.17
N LEU A 20 -10.30 4.63 -4.17
CA LEU A 20 -10.82 4.39 -5.52
C LEU A 20 -10.26 3.09 -6.11
N TYR A 21 -8.96 2.87 -5.98
CA TYR A 21 -8.31 1.67 -6.50
C TYR A 21 -8.91 0.40 -5.89
N VAL A 22 -9.06 0.35 -4.55
CA VAL A 22 -9.65 -0.82 -3.87
C VAL A 22 -11.10 -1.04 -4.30
N LEU A 23 -11.87 0.03 -4.51
CA LEU A 23 -13.29 -0.07 -4.91
C LEU A 23 -13.46 -0.62 -6.32
N PHE A 24 -12.53 -0.32 -7.23
CA PHE A 24 -12.57 -0.75 -8.62
C PHE A 24 -11.53 -1.83 -8.96
N ALA A 25 -10.91 -2.47 -7.95
CA ALA A 25 -9.80 -3.39 -8.16
C ALA A 25 -10.17 -4.55 -9.09
N ASP A 26 -11.36 -5.14 -8.91
CA ASP A 26 -11.85 -6.24 -9.74
C ASP A 26 -12.12 -5.83 -11.19
N ALA A 27 -12.41 -4.54 -11.44
CA ALA A 27 -12.65 -4.02 -12.79
C ALA A 27 -11.34 -3.71 -13.54
N ILE A 28 -10.19 -3.73 -12.84
CA ILE A 28 -8.88 -3.40 -13.38
C ILE A 28 -8.10 -4.71 -13.53
N GLU A 29 -8.29 -5.39 -14.66
CA GLU A 29 -7.60 -6.65 -14.96
C GLU A 29 -6.09 -6.44 -15.25
N GLY A 30 -5.27 -7.46 -14.96
CA GLY A 30 -3.91 -7.58 -15.50
C GLY A 30 -2.81 -6.79 -14.77
N LEU A 31 -3.06 -6.36 -13.52
CA LEU A 31 -2.15 -5.51 -12.76
C LEU A 31 -1.33 -6.28 -11.71
N ASP A 32 -1.08 -7.57 -11.95
CA ASP A 32 -0.33 -8.40 -11.02
C ASP A 32 1.18 -8.35 -11.32
N ALA A 33 1.84 -7.34 -10.75
CA ALA A 33 3.28 -7.10 -10.90
C ALA A 33 4.09 -7.50 -9.65
N GLY A 34 3.60 -8.48 -8.87
CA GLY A 34 4.26 -8.94 -7.65
C GLY A 34 4.50 -7.80 -6.65
N ILE A 35 5.76 -7.59 -6.23
CA ILE A 35 6.13 -6.54 -5.25
C ILE A 35 5.81 -5.12 -5.76
N PHE A 36 5.80 -4.93 -7.08
CA PHE A 36 5.45 -3.66 -7.73
C PHE A 36 3.97 -3.59 -8.13
N ASN A 37 3.11 -4.40 -7.50
CA ASN A 37 1.68 -4.24 -7.69
C ASN A 37 1.22 -2.83 -7.23
N PRO A 38 0.14 -2.28 -7.81
CA PRO A 38 -0.26 -0.92 -7.48
C PRO A 38 -0.71 -0.72 -6.05
N THR A 39 -1.22 -1.75 -5.37
CA THR A 39 -1.49 -1.70 -3.93
C THR A 39 -0.22 -1.38 -3.13
N SER A 40 0.91 -2.01 -3.45
CA SER A 40 2.20 -1.80 -2.80
C SER A 40 2.75 -0.40 -3.09
N ILE A 41 2.66 0.06 -4.34
CA ILE A 41 3.09 1.41 -4.74
C ILE A 41 2.27 2.49 -4.02
N LEU A 42 0.95 2.36 -4.03
CA LEU A 42 0.05 3.29 -3.34
C LEU A 42 0.31 3.29 -1.84
N SER A 43 0.51 2.12 -1.23
CA SER A 43 0.83 2.00 0.20
C SER A 43 2.15 2.68 0.53
N PHE A 44 3.19 2.47 -0.30
CA PHE A 44 4.49 3.11 -0.12
C PHE A 44 4.39 4.64 -0.16
N LEU A 45 3.71 5.19 -1.18
CA LEU A 45 3.53 6.63 -1.29
C LEU A 45 2.67 7.17 -0.14
N LEU A 46 1.62 6.46 0.27
CA LEU A 46 0.76 6.86 1.38
C LEU A 46 1.55 6.93 2.70
N PHE A 47 2.41 5.94 2.97
CA PHE A 47 3.29 5.97 4.13
C PHE A 47 4.34 7.08 4.04
N ILE A 48 4.86 7.40 2.85
CA ILE A 48 5.78 8.56 2.70
C ILE A 48 5.06 9.83 3.09
N CYS A 49 3.84 10.03 2.56
CA CYS A 49 3.02 11.19 2.83
C CYS A 49 2.69 11.31 4.33
N ALA A 50 2.24 10.21 4.95
CA ALA A 50 1.86 10.17 6.35
C ALA A 50 3.07 10.40 7.27
N SER A 51 4.13 9.59 7.12
CA SER A 51 5.32 9.67 7.99
C SER A 51 6.01 11.02 7.86
N GLY A 52 6.19 11.54 6.63
CA GLY A 52 6.79 12.85 6.41
C GLY A 52 5.98 14.00 7.02
N PHE A 53 4.65 13.98 6.89
CA PHE A 53 3.78 14.96 7.55
C PHE A 53 3.91 14.91 9.08
N PHE A 54 3.84 13.71 9.68
CA PHE A 54 3.95 13.56 11.13
C PHE A 54 5.34 13.95 11.65
N LEU A 55 6.42 13.56 10.97
CA LEU A 55 7.78 13.94 11.34
C LEU A 55 7.99 15.45 11.31
N LEU A 56 7.51 16.15 10.28
CA LEU A 56 7.56 17.61 10.21
C LEU A 56 6.76 18.29 11.31
N LYS A 57 5.63 17.69 11.74
CA LYS A 57 4.76 18.26 12.76
C LYS A 57 5.22 17.99 14.20
N LEU A 58 5.86 16.84 14.43
CA LEU A 58 6.25 16.37 15.76
C LEU A 58 7.71 16.68 16.09
N THR A 59 8.54 16.95 15.09
CA THR A 59 9.97 17.19 15.27
C THR A 59 10.37 18.55 14.71
N ASN A 60 11.49 19.09 15.17
CA ASN A 60 12.13 20.29 14.59
C ASN A 60 13.31 19.89 13.69
N TRP A 61 13.22 18.73 13.04
CA TRP A 61 14.28 18.25 12.14
C TRP A 61 14.32 19.05 10.85
N ASN A 62 15.49 19.04 10.20
CA ASN A 62 15.63 19.59 8.86
C ASN A 62 14.78 18.78 7.87
N GLU A 63 14.16 19.47 6.90
CA GLU A 63 13.28 18.90 5.88
C GLU A 63 13.95 17.73 5.12
N GLU A 64 15.23 17.87 4.79
CA GLU A 64 16.02 16.84 4.10
C GLU A 64 16.10 15.54 4.93
N VAL A 65 16.34 15.68 6.23
CA VAL A 65 16.42 14.53 7.17
C VAL A 65 15.04 13.87 7.27
N VAL A 66 13.97 14.66 7.35
CA VAL A 66 12.61 14.12 7.40
C VAL A 66 12.29 13.32 6.15
N ILE A 67 12.63 13.82 4.95
CA ILE A 67 12.38 13.12 3.68
C ILE A 67 13.09 11.76 3.66
N ILE A 68 14.37 11.72 4.04
CA ILE A 68 15.14 10.46 4.06
C ILE A 68 14.54 9.47 5.05
N VAL A 69 14.21 9.93 6.26
CA VAL A 69 13.65 9.06 7.29
C VAL A 69 12.25 8.57 6.91
N ALA A 70 11.43 9.42 6.30
CA ALA A 70 10.11 9.05 5.78
C ALA A 70 10.23 7.95 4.70
N LEU A 71 11.19 8.05 3.78
CA LEU A 71 11.45 7.01 2.77
C LEU A 71 11.82 5.67 3.41
N VAL A 72 12.72 5.68 4.40
CA VAL A 72 13.15 4.45 5.10
C VAL A 72 11.99 3.82 5.87
N ILE A 73 11.25 4.61 6.64
CA ILE A 73 10.07 4.16 7.39
C ILE A 73 9.04 3.55 6.43
N SER A 74 8.77 4.22 5.33
CA SER A 74 7.78 3.77 4.34
C SER A 74 8.19 2.49 3.64
N ALA A 75 9.48 2.33 3.32
CA ALA A 75 9.99 1.09 2.73
C ALA A 75 9.82 -0.08 3.70
N ILE A 76 10.13 0.11 4.99
CA ILE A 76 9.96 -0.91 6.02
C ILE A 76 8.48 -1.27 6.19
N LEU A 77 7.60 -0.28 6.36
CA LEU A 77 6.16 -0.49 6.52
C LEU A 77 5.54 -1.18 5.32
N THR A 78 5.92 -0.79 4.10
CA THR A 78 5.42 -1.41 2.87
C THR A 78 5.92 -2.84 2.74
N PHE A 79 7.19 -3.11 3.08
CA PHE A 79 7.72 -4.47 3.11
C PHE A 79 6.94 -5.36 4.07
N LEU A 80 6.70 -4.88 5.30
CA LEU A 80 5.90 -5.61 6.28
C LEU A 80 4.48 -5.85 5.75
N LEU A 81 3.82 -4.82 5.24
CA LEU A 81 2.47 -4.92 4.70
C LEU A 81 2.39 -5.91 3.52
N TYR A 82 3.35 -5.88 2.60
CA TYR A 82 3.38 -6.77 1.46
C TYR A 82 3.53 -8.24 1.87
N PHE A 83 4.58 -8.56 2.65
CA PHE A 83 4.88 -9.96 2.98
C PHE A 83 3.93 -10.55 4.02
N PHE A 84 3.44 -9.76 4.97
CA PHE A 84 2.61 -10.26 6.06
C PHE A 84 1.11 -10.11 5.81
N VAL A 85 0.69 -9.26 4.86
CA VAL A 85 -0.74 -9.01 4.60
C VAL A 85 -1.09 -9.32 3.15
N LEU A 86 -0.47 -8.66 2.17
CA LEU A 86 -0.88 -8.78 0.77
C LEU A 86 -0.65 -10.18 0.20
N VAL A 87 0.53 -10.77 0.44
CA VAL A 87 0.86 -12.12 -0.04
C VAL A 87 -0.07 -13.20 0.57
N PRO A 88 -0.31 -13.23 1.90
CA PRO A 88 -1.28 -14.15 2.48
C PRO A 88 -2.70 -13.94 1.99
N LEU A 89 -3.14 -12.69 1.81
CA LEU A 89 -4.49 -12.38 1.34
C LEU A 89 -4.75 -12.92 -0.07
N SER A 90 -3.82 -12.68 -0.99
CA SER A 90 -3.90 -13.21 -2.36
C SER A 90 -3.96 -14.75 -2.36
N SER A 91 -3.23 -15.42 -1.45
CA SER A 91 -3.27 -16.88 -1.32
C SER A 91 -4.61 -17.40 -0.80
N ALA A 92 -5.31 -16.62 0.03
CA ALA A 92 -6.62 -16.98 0.58
C ALA A 92 -7.74 -16.92 -0.48
N GLU A 93 -7.64 -16.00 -1.44
CA GLU A 93 -8.60 -15.88 -2.55
C GLU A 93 -8.57 -17.13 -3.45
N VAL A 94 -7.41 -17.75 -3.65
CA VAL A 94 -7.28 -18.97 -4.46
C VAL A 94 -7.87 -20.21 -3.77
N SER A 95 -7.92 -20.22 -2.42
CA SER A 95 -8.37 -21.37 -1.61
C SER A 95 -9.87 -21.39 -1.35
N THR A 96 -10.56 -20.26 -1.54
CA THR A 96 -12.04 -20.20 -1.42
C THR A 96 -12.75 -20.69 -2.68
N ALA A 97 -12.03 -20.83 -3.79
CA ALA A 97 -12.50 -21.54 -4.97
C ALA A 97 -12.39 -23.05 -4.73
N TYR A 98 -13.43 -23.66 -4.13
CA TYR A 98 -13.64 -25.10 -4.25
C TYR A 98 -13.72 -25.42 -5.75
N THR A 99 -12.66 -25.99 -6.31
CA THR A 99 -12.66 -26.46 -7.70
C THR A 99 -13.73 -27.53 -7.85
N ASP A 100 -14.48 -27.54 -8.96
CA ASP A 100 -15.50 -28.57 -9.28
C ASP A 100 -14.98 -30.01 -9.12
N GLN A 101 -13.65 -30.23 -9.20
CA GLN A 101 -12.98 -31.50 -8.93
C GLN A 101 -13.10 -31.98 -7.47
N SER A 102 -13.26 -31.07 -6.51
CA SER A 102 -13.51 -31.42 -5.10
C SER A 102 -14.97 -31.83 -4.83
N LEU A 103 -15.87 -31.61 -5.81
CA LEU A 103 -17.27 -32.08 -5.81
C LEU A 103 -17.47 -33.42 -6.54
N GLN A 104 -16.47 -33.93 -7.27
CA GLN A 104 -16.51 -35.30 -7.79
C GLN A 104 -16.13 -36.25 -6.65
N GLY A 105 -17.15 -36.67 -5.89
CA GLY A 105 -16.99 -37.65 -4.82
C GLY A 105 -16.08 -38.81 -5.26
N LEU A 106 -15.11 -39.14 -4.41
CA LEU A 106 -14.29 -40.33 -4.54
C LEU A 106 -15.22 -41.54 -4.71
N VAL A 107 -15.31 -42.06 -5.92
CA VAL A 107 -15.86 -43.38 -6.22
C VAL A 107 -14.75 -44.42 -6.19
#